data_AF-A0A7L4NNH1-F1
#
_entry.id   AF-A0A7L4NNH1-F1
#
_cell.length_a   1.000
_cell.length_b   1.000
_cell.length_c   1.000
_cell.angle_alpha   90.00
_cell.angle_beta   90.00
_cell.angle_gamma   90.00
#
_symmetry.space_group_name_H-M   'P 1'
#
loop_
_entity.id
_entity.type
_entity.pdbx_description
1 polymer ?
#
loop_
_entity_poly.entity_id
_entity_poly.type
_entity_poly.pdbx_seq_one_letter_code
_entity_poly.pdbx_strand_id
1 'polypeptide(L)' 'PLGSPSPAPPIPCSMKVGVEDATSSASITVRVRAHTTIGALKQQIFQDYGFHPLVQRWIIGQSLCQDERTVS' A
#
# COMPACT_ATOMS: atom_id res chain seq x y z
N PRO A 1 -26.84 -24.12 -20.42
CA PRO A 1 -26.56 -22.97 -19.52
C PRO A 1 -25.07 -22.91 -19.18
N LEU A 2 -24.29 -22.14 -19.96
CA LEU A 2 -22.88 -21.91 -19.65
C LEU A 2 -22.80 -21.02 -18.41
N GLY A 3 -22.34 -21.59 -17.30
CA GLY A 3 -21.98 -20.83 -16.11
C GLY A 3 -20.88 -19.84 -16.48
N SER A 4 -21.17 -18.56 -16.31
CA SER A 4 -20.21 -17.47 -16.49
C SER A 4 -18.96 -17.76 -15.63
N PRO A 5 -17.73 -17.59 -16.15
CA PRO A 5 -16.56 -17.67 -15.29
C PRO A 5 -16.67 -16.54 -14.26
N SER A 6 -16.82 -16.91 -12.99
CA SER A 6 -16.75 -15.96 -11.88
C SER A 6 -15.44 -15.18 -12.03
N PRO A 7 -15.46 -13.83 -12.02
CA PRO A 7 -14.22 -13.07 -12.10
C PRO A 7 -13.32 -13.49 -10.94
N ALA A 8 -12.12 -13.97 -11.26
CA ALA A 8 -11.14 -14.32 -10.26
C ALA A 8 -10.90 -13.10 -9.34
N PRO A 9 -10.82 -13.28 -8.01
CA PRO A 9 -10.58 -12.17 -7.12
C PRO A 9 -9.27 -11.48 -7.52
N PRO A 10 -9.22 -10.14 -7.55
CA PRO A 10 -8.02 -9.41 -7.94
C PRO A 10 -6.87 -9.80 -7.03
N ILE A 11 -5.84 -10.40 -7.63
CA ILE A 11 -4.66 -10.91 -6.91
C ILE A 11 -3.91 -9.71 -6.33
N PRO A 12 -3.58 -9.70 -5.03
CA PRO A 12 -2.77 -8.64 -4.45
C PRO A 12 -1.35 -8.66 -5.05
N CYS A 13 -0.86 -7.47 -5.43
CA CYS A 13 0.50 -7.28 -5.91
C CYS A 13 1.45 -7.05 -4.73
N SER A 14 2.69 -7.53 -4.87
CA SER A 14 3.77 -7.22 -3.93
C SER A 14 4.39 -5.86 -4.29
N MET A 15 4.25 -4.90 -3.40
CA MET A 15 4.86 -3.57 -3.51
C MET A 15 6.06 -3.49 -2.57
N LYS A 16 7.22 -3.06 -3.09
CA LYS A 16 8.39 -2.76 -2.27
C LYS A 16 8.28 -1.34 -1.74
N VAL A 17 8.34 -1.19 -0.42
CA VAL A 17 8.24 0.09 0.28
C VAL A 17 9.55 0.36 0.99
N GLY A 18 10.19 1.48 0.64
CA GLY A 18 11.31 2.02 1.40
C GLY A 18 10.78 2.75 2.63
N VAL A 19 11.32 2.45 3.79
CA VAL A 19 11.04 3.13 5.05
C VAL A 19 12.33 3.79 5.48
N GLU A 20 12.32 5.12 5.54
CA GLU A 20 13.46 5.89 6.04
C GLU A 20 13.07 6.61 7.32
N ASP A 21 13.96 6.56 8.29
CA ASP A 21 13.90 7.23 9.58
C ASP A 21 15.11 8.18 9.71
N ALA A 22 15.17 8.98 10.78
CA ALA A 22 16.27 9.89 11.06
C ALA A 22 17.64 9.18 11.19
N THR A 23 17.67 7.88 11.49
CA THR A 23 18.91 7.14 11.77
C THR A 23 19.16 5.97 10.82
N SER A 24 18.13 5.44 10.15
CA SER A 24 18.23 4.23 9.34
C SER A 24 17.24 4.19 8.17
N SER A 25 17.56 3.37 7.18
CA SER A 25 16.66 3.03 6.07
C SER A 25 16.50 1.53 5.95
N ALA A 26 15.26 1.10 5.67
CA ALA A 26 14.89 -0.29 5.49
C ALA A 26 13.96 -0.42 4.28
N SER A 27 13.84 -1.62 3.71
CA SER A 27 12.85 -1.90 2.69
C SER A 27 11.98 -3.09 3.07
N ILE A 28 10.68 -2.89 3.07
CA ILE A 28 9.68 -3.93 3.35
C ILE A 28 8.91 -4.28 2.07
N THR A 29 8.32 -5.47 2.05
CA THR A 29 7.44 -5.89 0.96
C THR A 29 6.02 -6.00 1.49
N VAL A 30 5.11 -5.21 0.92
CA VAL A 30 3.70 -5.11 1.35
C VAL A 30 2.81 -5.67 0.25
N ARG A 31 1.81 -6.47 0.63
CA ARG A 31 0.83 -7.00 -0.33
C ARG A 31 -0.36 -6.05 -0.42
N VAL A 32 -0.48 -5.35 -1.54
CA VAL A 32 -1.56 -4.39 -1.80
C VAL A 32 -2.28 -4.69 -3.10
N ARG A 33 -3.56 -4.36 -3.16
CA ARG A 33 -4.31 -4.41 -4.43
C ARG A 33 -4.11 -3.10 -5.20
N ALA A 34 -4.20 -3.14 -6.53
CA ALA A 34 -4.06 -1.94 -7.36
C ALA A 34 -5.03 -0.80 -6.97
N HIS A 35 -6.25 -1.15 -6.56
CA HIS A 35 -7.27 -0.19 -6.09
C HIS A 35 -7.13 0.21 -4.62
N THR A 36 -6.06 -0.21 -3.93
CA THR A 36 -5.84 0.20 -2.53
C THR A 36 -5.46 1.67 -2.53
N THR A 37 -6.13 2.47 -1.69
CA THR A 37 -5.77 3.87 -1.48
C THR A 37 -4.56 3.99 -0.56
N ILE A 38 -3.85 5.11 -0.61
CA ILE A 38 -2.75 5.37 0.32
C ILE A 38 -3.26 5.36 1.77
N GLY A 39 -4.48 5.82 2.04
CA GLY A 39 -5.07 5.72 3.37
C GLY A 39 -5.26 4.31 3.88
N ALA A 40 -5.78 3.43 3.03
CA ALA A 40 -5.92 2.01 3.35
C ALA A 40 -4.54 1.35 3.55
N LEU A 41 -3.55 1.72 2.73
CA LEU A 41 -2.17 1.25 2.89
C LEU A 41 -1.55 1.74 4.20
N LYS A 42 -1.78 3.00 4.59
CA LYS A 42 -1.34 3.55 5.88
C LYS A 42 -1.93 2.81 7.05
N GLN A 43 -3.24 2.53 7.01
CA GLN A 43 -3.92 1.73 8.03
C GLN A 43 -3.35 0.31 8.11
N GLN A 44 -3.03 -0.31 6.97
CA GLN A 44 -2.39 -1.62 6.96
C GLN A 44 -1.02 -1.58 7.65
N ILE A 45 -0.18 -0.60 7.32
CA ILE A 45 1.12 -0.44 7.99
C ILE A 45 0.96 -0.13 9.48
N PHE A 46 -0.08 0.61 9.86
CA PHE A 46 -0.38 0.85 11.28
C PHE A 46 -0.77 -0.46 11.99
N GLN A 47 -1.53 -1.34 11.36
CA GLN A 47 -1.92 -2.63 11.94
C GLN A 47 -0.75 -3.62 12.02
N ASP A 48 0.09 -3.66 10.99
CA ASP A 48 1.19 -4.64 10.87
C ASP A 48 2.44 -4.21 11.64
N TYR A 49 2.76 -2.91 11.65
CA TYR A 49 3.99 -2.36 12.24
C TYR A 49 3.77 -1.33 13.35
N GLY A 50 2.55 -0.81 13.56
CA GLY A 50 2.25 0.17 14.62
C GLY A 50 2.54 1.63 14.27
N PHE A 51 2.94 1.97 13.04
CA PHE A 51 3.20 3.37 12.66
C PHE A 51 1.90 4.14 12.45
N HIS A 52 1.66 5.21 13.21
CA HIS A 52 0.40 5.96 13.11
C HIS A 52 0.22 6.63 11.72
N PRO A 53 -0.97 6.59 11.08
CA PRO A 53 -1.18 7.14 9.73
C PRO A 53 -0.78 8.62 9.55
N LEU A 54 -0.84 9.39 10.64
CA LEU A 54 -0.45 10.81 10.68
C LEU A 54 1.06 11.04 10.54
N VAL A 55 1.89 10.10 10.99
CA VAL A 55 3.35 10.20 10.86
C VAL A 55 3.85 9.58 9.55
N GLN A 56 2.99 8.82 8.85
CA GLN A 56 3.34 8.19 7.58
C GLN A 56 3.22 9.15 6.40
N ARG A 57 4.35 9.45 5.75
CA ARG A 57 4.42 10.23 4.50
C ARG A 57 4.80 9.30 3.35
N TRP A 58 3.90 9.15 2.39
CA TRP A 58 4.07 8.23 1.26
C TRP A 58 4.53 8.97 0.02
N ILE A 59 5.62 8.50 -0.57
CA ILE A 59 6.16 9.02 -1.82
C ILE A 59 6.14 7.87 -2.82
N ILE A 60 5.46 8.06 -3.95
CA ILE A 60 5.45 7.10 -5.06
C ILE A 60 6.01 7.81 -6.30
N GLY A 61 7.09 7.26 -6.85
CA GLY A 61 7.90 7.93 -7.87
C GLY A 61 8.60 9.15 -7.26
N GLN A 62 8.08 10.34 -7.54
CA GLN A 62 8.62 11.61 -7.04
C GLN A 62 7.53 12.52 -6.45
N SER A 63 6.34 11.97 -6.17
CA SER A 63 5.18 12.74 -5.69
C SER A 63 4.75 12.29 -4.30
N LEU A 64 4.55 13.26 -3.40
CA LEU A 64 3.93 13.03 -2.10
C LEU A 64 2.46 12.69 -2.32
N CYS A 65 2.07 11.50 -1.92
CA CYS A 65 0.75 10.97 -2.18
C CYS A 65 -0.22 11.33 -1.06
N GLN A 66 -1.41 11.80 -1.44
CA GLN A 66 -2.53 12.02 -0.54
C GLN A 66 -3.30 10.72 -0.30
N ASP A 67 -4.09 10.70 0.77
CA ASP A 67 -4.86 9.54 1.23
C ASP A 67 -5.76 8.95 0.13
N GLU A 68 -6.38 9.83 -0.67
CA GLU A 68 -7.34 9.49 -1.74
C GLU A 68 -6.69 8.88 -2.97
N ARG A 69 -5.37 9.01 -3.14
CA ARG A 69 -4.66 8.43 -4.29
C ARG A 69 -4.63 6.91 -4.17
N THR A 70 -4.85 6.20 -5.28
CA THR A 70 -4.65 4.75 -5.35
C THR A 70 -3.18 4.40 -5.62
N VAL A 71 -2.78 3.18 -5.24
CA VAL A 71 -1.41 2.68 -5.49
C VAL A 71 -1.15 2.43 -6.98
N SER A 72 -2.21 2.25 -7.80
CA SER A 72 -2.16 2.07 -9.25
C SER A 72 -1.61 3.26 -10.03
#